data_AF-A0A965PUX4-F1
#
_entry.id   AF-A0A965PUX4-F1
#
_cell.length_a   1.000
_cell.length_b   1.000
_cell.length_c   1.000
_cell.angle_alpha   90.00
_cell.angle_beta   90.00
_cell.angle_gamma   90.00
#
_symmetry.space_group_name_H-M   'P 1'
#
loop_
_entity.id
_entity.type
_entity.pdbx_description
1 polymer ?
#
loop_
_entity_poly.entity_id
_entity_poly.type
_entity_poly.pdbx_seq_one_letter_code
_entity_poly.pdbx_strand_id
1 'polypeptide(L)'
;MDAAGQPTKTLLDTLATLPGQTKTLVEQFIRNRQVTRPARIMTAADEALGTGGAGYKTTIDALIQQKKTDAAPLYKQIENLSVKVDPELNKLLQAAPKAHGRYEELSQINRQTPIDLSKIRPGDDIPFDALDKVKQSLYDLADAAKGEFGKPTNLSKSYDQLRIDLTNKMDKLSPKDPTTKESIYKMARNAFEGPSQLEGAVKAGRMAMKTDEIGVSELTKGMSASELDAFRIGALQSLRDKVGTEAGQTSLLKMYKEPATSGKLKEIFGTDYREFAAFVAKESRLKEFEKIGRGSQTAQRLFAANELDANDAMQAGQAVASASQGNAAPLLST
;
A
#
# COMPACT_ATOMS: atom_id res chain seq x y z
N MET A 1 -5.96 -23.21 20.99
CA MET A 1 -4.92 -23.98 21.73
C MET A 1 -3.90 -22.96 22.21
N ASP A 2 -4.07 -22.50 23.45
CA ASP A 2 -3.47 -21.29 24.01
C ASP A 2 -2.34 -21.54 25.03
N ALA A 3 -1.77 -22.74 25.04
CA ALA A 3 -0.87 -23.18 26.12
C ALA A 3 0.62 -22.83 25.92
N ALA A 4 1.06 -22.49 24.70
CA ALA A 4 2.50 -22.37 24.41
C ALA A 4 3.16 -21.05 24.89
N GLY A 5 2.40 -20.01 25.23
CA GLY A 5 2.97 -18.69 25.62
C GLY A 5 3.00 -18.41 27.12
N GLN A 6 2.15 -19.08 27.91
CA GLN A 6 2.03 -18.80 29.34
C GLN A 6 3.27 -19.17 30.17
N PRO A 7 3.94 -20.33 29.95
CA PRO A 7 5.10 -20.71 30.74
C PRO A 7 6.26 -19.72 30.61
N THR A 8 6.53 -19.24 29.39
CA THR A 8 7.60 -18.27 29.11
C THR A 8 7.27 -16.88 29.64
N LYS A 9 6.00 -16.46 29.61
CA LYS A 9 5.57 -15.19 30.20
C LYS A 9 5.83 -15.16 31.70
N THR A 10 5.38 -16.20 32.41
CA THR A 10 5.51 -16.30 33.86
C THR A 10 6.98 -16.39 34.27
N LEU A 11 7.77 -17.20 33.57
CA LEU A 11 9.21 -17.29 33.81
C LEU A 11 9.90 -15.94 33.63
N LEU A 12 9.66 -15.25 32.51
CA LEU A 12 10.21 -13.92 32.29
C LEU A 12 9.74 -12.91 33.34
N ASP A 13 8.51 -13.02 33.84
CA ASP A 13 7.96 -12.14 34.88
C ASP A 13 8.68 -12.34 36.21
N THR A 14 8.86 -13.59 36.62
CA THR A 14 9.67 -13.95 37.79
C THR A 14 11.09 -13.42 37.64
N LEU A 15 11.75 -13.69 36.51
CA LEU A 15 13.12 -13.23 36.26
C LEU A 15 13.24 -11.70 36.25
N ALA A 16 12.27 -10.98 35.68
CA ALA A 16 12.26 -9.52 35.69
C ALA A 16 12.02 -8.92 37.09
N THR A 17 11.48 -9.70 38.03
CA THR A 17 11.33 -9.29 39.43
C THR A 17 12.58 -9.55 40.28
N LEU A 18 13.50 -10.42 39.83
CA LEU A 18 14.79 -10.63 40.49
C LEU A 18 15.71 -9.42 40.23
N PRO A 19 16.42 -8.90 41.24
CA PRO A 19 17.36 -7.79 41.06
C PRO A 19 18.63 -8.20 40.28
N GLY A 20 19.51 -7.24 40.00
CA GLY A 20 20.83 -7.53 39.40
C GLY A 20 20.83 -7.75 37.88
N GLN A 21 21.78 -8.56 37.40
CA GLN A 21 22.06 -8.72 35.96
C GLN A 21 20.87 -9.29 35.18
N THR A 22 20.09 -10.18 35.80
CA THR A 22 18.91 -10.81 35.20
C THR A 22 17.83 -9.79 34.81
N LYS A 23 17.51 -8.84 35.70
CA LYS A 23 16.60 -7.73 35.38
C LYS A 23 17.11 -6.89 34.22
N THR A 24 18.40 -6.54 34.25
CA THR A 24 19.02 -5.73 33.18
C THR A 24 18.92 -6.42 31.83
N LEU A 25 19.15 -7.73 31.76
CA LEU A 25 19.00 -8.52 30.53
C LEU A 25 17.56 -8.52 30.02
N VAL A 26 16.57 -8.73 30.90
CA VAL A 26 15.16 -8.73 30.50
C VAL A 26 14.68 -7.34 30.07
N GLU A 27 15.10 -6.27 30.76
CA GLU A 27 14.79 -4.89 30.36
C GLU A 27 15.45 -4.50 29.03
N GLN A 28 16.71 -4.91 28.79
CA GLN A 28 17.39 -4.70 27.52
C GLN A 28 16.68 -5.45 26.39
N PHE A 29 16.24 -6.69 26.61
CA PHE A 29 15.43 -7.43 25.66
C PHE A 29 14.12 -6.72 25.33
N ILE A 30 13.37 -6.26 26.34
CA ILE A 30 12.13 -5.50 26.15
C ILE A 30 12.39 -4.23 25.34
N ARG A 31 13.41 -3.44 25.72
CA ARG A 31 13.78 -2.20 24.99
C ARG A 31 14.17 -2.51 23.55
N ASN A 32 15.01 -3.50 23.31
CA ASN A 32 15.42 -3.90 21.96
C ASN A 32 14.21 -4.30 21.11
N ARG A 33 13.27 -5.09 21.65
CA ARG A 33 12.04 -5.46 20.95
C ARG A 33 11.18 -4.26 20.58
N GLN A 34 11.04 -3.29 21.49
CA GLN A 34 10.30 -2.05 21.26
C GLN A 34 10.93 -1.22 20.14
N VAL A 35 12.25 -0.99 20.22
CA VAL A 35 13.00 -0.17 19.26
C VAL A 35 13.01 -0.79 17.86
N THR A 36 13.09 -2.12 17.76
CA THR A 36 13.18 -2.83 16.47
C THR A 36 11.82 -3.24 15.90
N ARG A 37 10.71 -3.06 16.64
CA ARG A 37 9.35 -3.38 16.15
C ARG A 37 9.00 -2.66 14.85
N PRO A 38 9.22 -1.35 14.68
CA PRO A 38 8.91 -0.66 13.43
C PRO A 38 9.59 -1.31 12.24
N ALA A 39 10.88 -1.64 12.37
CA ALA A 39 11.64 -2.30 11.32
C ALA A 39 11.03 -3.66 10.96
N ARG A 40 10.71 -4.51 11.94
CA ARG A 40 10.11 -5.82 11.66
C ARG A 40 8.73 -5.72 11.01
N ILE A 41 7.87 -4.79 11.45
CA ILE A 41 6.56 -4.56 10.81
C ILE A 41 6.75 -4.08 9.37
N MET A 42 7.72 -3.20 9.12
CA MET A 42 8.00 -2.73 7.76
C MET A 42 8.58 -3.82 6.87
N THR A 43 9.47 -4.67 7.36
CA THR A 43 9.98 -5.82 6.59
C THR A 43 8.84 -6.74 6.17
N ALA A 44 7.95 -7.10 7.10
CA ALA A 44 6.79 -7.93 6.78
C ALA A 44 5.82 -7.25 5.79
N ALA A 45 5.69 -5.93 5.85
CA ALA A 45 4.87 -5.17 4.91
C ALA A 45 5.52 -5.08 3.51
N ASP A 46 6.82 -4.83 3.45
CA ASP A 46 7.60 -4.75 2.21
C ASP A 46 7.61 -6.12 1.50
N GLU A 47 7.76 -7.21 2.25
CA GLU A 47 7.69 -8.59 1.74
C GLU A 47 6.29 -8.92 1.21
N ALA A 48 5.24 -8.64 1.97
CA ALA A 48 3.87 -8.94 1.56
C ALA A 48 3.39 -8.07 0.38
N LEU A 49 3.91 -6.86 0.21
CA LEU A 49 3.61 -6.01 -0.95
C LEU A 49 4.60 -6.19 -2.11
N GLY A 50 5.64 -7.03 -1.95
CA GLY A 50 6.62 -7.31 -2.99
C GLY A 50 7.48 -6.11 -3.41
N THR A 51 7.70 -5.13 -2.53
CA THR A 51 8.40 -3.87 -2.90
C THR A 51 9.93 -3.94 -2.79
N GLY A 52 10.47 -5.05 -2.26
CA GLY A 52 11.91 -5.33 -2.26
C GLY A 52 12.77 -4.40 -1.40
N GLY A 53 12.16 -3.66 -0.45
CA GLY A 53 12.88 -2.82 0.52
C GLY A 53 13.62 -1.61 -0.08
N ALA A 54 13.42 -1.31 -1.36
CA ALA A 54 14.05 -0.18 -2.02
C ALA A 54 13.55 1.17 -1.45
N GLY A 55 14.42 2.19 -1.49
CA GLY A 55 14.05 3.54 -1.10
C GLY A 55 12.87 4.05 -1.92
N TYR A 56 11.89 4.67 -1.27
CA TYR A 56 10.60 5.05 -1.87
C TYR A 56 10.73 5.76 -3.22
N LYS A 57 11.58 6.79 -3.32
CA LYS A 57 11.77 7.55 -4.56
C LYS A 57 12.43 6.71 -5.66
N THR A 58 13.50 6.00 -5.32
CA THR A 58 14.20 5.09 -6.24
C THR A 58 13.28 3.99 -6.76
N THR A 59 12.37 3.51 -5.92
CA THR A 59 11.37 2.48 -6.29
C THR A 59 10.38 3.03 -7.31
N ILE A 60 9.91 4.27 -7.15
CA ILE A 60 8.97 4.90 -8.07
C ILE A 60 9.64 5.17 -9.43
N ASP A 61 10.82 5.78 -9.44
CA ASP A 61 11.52 6.10 -10.70
C ASP A 61 11.86 4.81 -11.48
N ALA A 62 12.36 3.78 -10.77
CA ALA A 62 12.64 2.47 -11.36
C ALA A 62 11.36 1.79 -11.88
N LEU A 63 10.26 1.83 -11.10
CA LEU A 63 8.97 1.28 -11.51
C LEU A 63 8.46 1.98 -12.77
N ILE A 64 8.46 3.32 -12.80
CA ILE A 64 8.02 4.10 -13.97
C ILE A 64 8.83 3.70 -15.20
N GLN A 65 10.15 3.63 -15.07
CA GLN A 65 11.01 3.29 -16.20
C GLN A 65 10.82 1.86 -16.69
N GLN A 66 10.68 0.90 -15.77
CA GLN A 66 10.39 -0.49 -16.09
C GLN A 66 9.05 -0.62 -16.80
N LYS A 67 7.97 -0.12 -16.18
CA LYS A 67 6.60 -0.19 -16.72
C LYS A 67 6.51 0.48 -18.10
N LYS A 68 7.16 1.64 -18.27
CA LYS A 68 7.26 2.32 -19.58
C LYS A 68 7.95 1.45 -20.64
N THR A 69 9.02 0.75 -20.26
CA THR A 69 9.75 -0.15 -21.16
C THR A 69 8.89 -1.35 -21.55
N ASP A 70 8.21 -1.95 -20.57
CA ASP A 70 7.34 -3.12 -20.76
C ASP A 70 6.13 -2.81 -21.64
N ALA A 71 5.56 -1.60 -21.52
CA ALA A 71 4.39 -1.16 -22.28
C ALA A 71 4.71 -0.66 -23.69
N ALA A 72 5.93 -0.18 -23.94
CA ALA A 72 6.36 0.37 -25.23
C ALA A 72 5.99 -0.49 -26.46
N PRO A 73 6.24 -1.82 -26.48
CA PRO A 73 5.88 -2.64 -27.63
C PRO A 73 4.36 -2.75 -27.86
N LEU A 74 3.53 -2.61 -26.81
CA LEU A 74 2.08 -2.64 -26.94
C LEU A 74 1.54 -1.31 -27.48
N TYR A 75 2.05 -0.18 -26.97
CA TYR A 75 1.69 1.14 -27.51
C TYR A 75 2.12 1.31 -28.97
N LYS A 76 3.28 0.76 -29.35
CA LYS A 76 3.75 0.79 -30.74
C LYS A 76 2.79 0.08 -31.72
N GLN A 77 2.09 -0.95 -31.27
CA GLN A 77 1.12 -1.68 -32.11
C GLN A 77 -0.13 -0.85 -32.46
N ILE A 78 -0.42 0.19 -31.66
CA ILE A 78 -1.60 1.05 -31.83
C ILE A 78 -1.25 2.50 -32.14
N GLU A 79 0.04 2.84 -32.29
CA GLU A 79 0.53 4.21 -32.48
C GLU A 79 -0.07 4.89 -33.72
N ASN A 80 -0.23 4.14 -34.82
CA ASN A 80 -0.79 4.63 -36.09
C ASN A 80 -2.25 4.22 -36.30
N LEU A 81 -2.93 3.78 -35.25
CA LEU A 81 -4.32 3.37 -35.34
C LEU A 81 -5.22 4.60 -35.47
N SER A 82 -6.13 4.57 -36.45
CA SER A 82 -7.28 5.47 -36.51
C SER A 82 -8.56 4.65 -36.38
N VAL A 83 -9.55 5.22 -35.69
CA VAL A 83 -10.85 4.57 -35.47
C VAL A 83 -11.98 5.45 -35.99
N LYS A 84 -13.02 4.80 -36.50
CA LYS A 84 -14.24 5.48 -36.91
C LYS A 84 -15.03 5.93 -35.69
N VAL A 85 -15.45 7.18 -35.71
CA VAL A 85 -16.29 7.75 -34.66
C VAL A 85 -17.71 7.24 -34.82
N ASP A 86 -18.22 6.54 -33.82
CA ASP A 86 -19.62 6.15 -33.74
C ASP A 86 -20.41 7.08 -32.80
N PRO A 87 -21.76 6.97 -32.74
CA PRO A 87 -22.57 7.86 -31.91
C PRO A 87 -22.21 7.83 -30.42
N GLU A 88 -21.77 6.66 -29.90
CA GLU A 88 -21.36 6.51 -28.50
C GLU A 88 -20.05 7.26 -28.24
N LEU A 89 -19.04 7.05 -29.08
CA LEU A 89 -17.75 7.76 -28.97
C LEU A 89 -17.95 9.26 -29.12
N ASN A 90 -18.77 9.71 -30.08
CA ASN A 90 -19.06 11.12 -30.25
C ASN A 90 -19.69 11.73 -28.99
N LYS A 91 -20.68 11.06 -28.39
CA LYS A 91 -21.31 11.51 -27.14
C LYS A 91 -20.29 11.66 -26.01
N LEU A 92 -19.37 10.69 -25.86
CA LEU A 92 -18.32 10.74 -24.84
C LEU A 92 -17.36 11.92 -25.08
N LEU A 93 -16.95 12.13 -26.33
CA LEU A 93 -16.08 13.26 -26.69
C LEU A 93 -16.74 14.61 -26.42
N GLN A 94 -18.03 14.77 -26.76
CA GLN A 94 -18.74 16.04 -26.57
C GLN A 94 -19.13 16.32 -25.11
N ALA A 95 -19.04 15.34 -24.21
CA ALA A 95 -19.45 15.49 -22.81
C ALA A 95 -18.47 16.33 -21.95
N ALA A 96 -17.24 16.57 -22.42
CA ALA A 96 -16.25 17.38 -21.68
C ALA A 96 -15.45 18.34 -22.56
N PRO A 97 -16.03 19.48 -22.95
CA PRO A 97 -15.33 20.52 -23.72
C PRO A 97 -14.04 21.02 -23.04
N LYS A 98 -13.99 21.02 -21.70
CA LYS A 98 -12.77 21.39 -20.97
C LYS A 98 -11.60 20.43 -21.20
N ALA A 99 -11.89 19.16 -21.50
CA ALA A 99 -10.85 18.19 -21.85
C ALA A 99 -10.26 18.47 -23.24
N HIS A 100 -11.05 19.07 -24.15
CA HIS A 100 -10.56 19.47 -25.48
C HIS A 100 -9.48 20.54 -25.37
N GLY A 101 -9.70 21.58 -24.56
CA GLY A 101 -8.71 22.64 -24.37
C GLY A 101 -7.38 22.14 -23.80
N ARG A 102 -7.42 21.20 -22.83
CA ARG A 102 -6.20 20.56 -22.29
C ARG A 102 -5.52 19.64 -23.30
N TYR A 103 -6.30 18.90 -24.09
CA TYR A 103 -5.77 18.09 -25.19
C TYR A 103 -5.04 18.97 -26.23
N GLU A 104 -5.62 20.12 -26.58
CA GLU A 104 -5.03 21.07 -27.52
C GLU A 104 -3.70 21.62 -26.98
N GLU A 105 -3.69 22.07 -25.73
CA GLU A 105 -2.49 22.54 -25.03
C GLU A 105 -1.39 21.47 -25.01
N LEU A 106 -1.73 20.25 -24.59
CA LEU A 106 -0.79 19.12 -24.51
C LEU A 106 -0.23 18.74 -25.88
N SER A 107 -1.07 18.76 -26.92
CA SER A 107 -0.63 18.49 -28.30
C SER A 107 0.33 19.57 -28.80
N GLN A 108 0.03 20.85 -28.53
CA GLN A 108 0.90 21.97 -28.93
C GLN A 108 2.26 21.93 -28.22
N ILE A 109 2.28 21.67 -26.91
CA ILE A 109 3.53 21.53 -26.13
C ILE A 109 4.38 20.39 -26.70
N ASN A 110 3.75 19.29 -27.10
CA ASN A 110 4.40 18.14 -27.73
C ASN A 110 4.71 18.34 -29.22
N ARG A 111 4.52 19.55 -29.77
CA ARG A 111 4.76 19.91 -31.18
C ARG A 111 3.96 19.07 -32.17
N GLN A 112 2.75 18.68 -31.77
CA GLN A 112 1.80 17.96 -32.60
C GLN A 112 0.66 18.91 -33.01
N THR A 113 0.10 18.71 -34.20
CA THR A 113 -1.07 19.47 -34.65
C THR A 113 -2.32 18.89 -33.99
N PRO A 114 -3.01 19.64 -33.10
CA PRO A 114 -4.23 19.14 -32.50
C PRO A 114 -5.36 19.08 -33.53
N ILE A 115 -6.26 18.12 -33.35
CA ILE A 115 -7.52 18.04 -34.09
C ILE A 115 -8.59 18.76 -33.28
N ASP A 116 -9.43 19.57 -33.94
CA ASP A 116 -10.55 20.22 -33.27
C ASP A 116 -11.64 19.20 -32.92
N LEU A 117 -11.60 18.71 -31.67
CA LEU A 117 -12.51 17.69 -31.16
C LEU A 117 -13.96 18.17 -31.07
N SER A 118 -14.20 19.49 -31.03
CA SER A 118 -15.55 20.05 -30.99
C SER A 118 -16.29 19.89 -32.33
N LYS A 119 -15.55 19.69 -33.43
CA LYS A 119 -16.10 19.54 -34.79
C LYS A 119 -16.29 18.09 -35.23
N ILE A 120 -15.75 17.14 -34.48
CA ILE A 120 -15.82 15.71 -34.79
C ILE A 120 -17.27 15.21 -34.77
N ARG A 121 -17.64 14.44 -35.80
CA ARG A 121 -18.97 13.85 -36.01
C ARG A 121 -18.90 12.34 -36.20
N PRO A 122 -20.01 11.61 -36.00
CA PRO A 122 -20.07 10.19 -36.37
C PRO A 122 -19.70 9.97 -37.85
N GLY A 123 -18.82 9.01 -38.12
CA GLY A 123 -18.27 8.68 -39.44
C GLY A 123 -16.86 9.23 -39.70
N ASP A 124 -16.44 10.25 -38.96
CA ASP A 124 -15.09 10.80 -39.04
C ASP A 124 -14.05 9.79 -38.53
N ASP A 125 -12.80 9.92 -39.01
CA ASP A 125 -11.67 9.17 -38.47
C ASP A 125 -10.96 10.00 -37.40
N ILE A 126 -10.63 9.35 -36.28
CA ILE A 126 -9.84 9.97 -35.22
C ILE A 126 -8.62 9.10 -34.89
N PRO A 127 -7.41 9.68 -34.78
CA PRO A 127 -6.24 8.97 -34.29
C PRO A 127 -6.45 8.47 -32.86
N PHE A 128 -6.05 7.24 -32.59
CA PHE A 128 -6.22 6.62 -31.28
C PHE A 128 -5.42 7.34 -30.18
N ASP A 129 -4.25 7.89 -30.51
CA ASP A 129 -3.44 8.75 -29.64
C ASP A 129 -4.17 10.04 -29.21
N ALA A 130 -5.03 10.60 -30.07
CA ALA A 130 -5.84 11.77 -29.70
C ALA A 130 -6.85 11.41 -28.60
N LEU A 131 -7.48 10.22 -28.70
CA LEU A 131 -8.37 9.70 -27.66
C LEU A 131 -7.64 9.47 -26.33
N ASP A 132 -6.41 8.95 -26.39
CA ASP A 132 -5.60 8.71 -25.19
C ASP A 132 -5.26 10.02 -24.46
N LYS A 133 -4.91 11.08 -25.19
CA LYS A 133 -4.66 12.40 -24.60
C LYS A 133 -5.91 13.05 -24.04
N VAL A 134 -7.09 12.82 -24.63
CA VAL A 134 -8.37 13.25 -24.03
C VAL A 134 -8.62 12.51 -22.73
N LYS A 135 -8.35 11.19 -22.67
CA LYS A 135 -8.40 10.40 -21.43
C LYS A 135 -7.45 10.97 -20.36
N GLN A 136 -6.21 11.30 -20.71
CA GLN A 136 -5.25 11.95 -19.80
C GLN A 136 -5.78 13.32 -19.31
N SER A 137 -6.33 14.13 -20.22
CA SER A 137 -6.93 15.42 -19.87
C SER A 137 -8.11 15.28 -18.89
N LEU A 138 -8.95 14.25 -19.07
CA LEU A 138 -10.03 13.91 -18.14
C LEU A 138 -9.51 13.46 -16.77
N TYR A 139 -8.41 12.69 -16.74
CA TYR A 139 -7.73 12.33 -15.49
C TYR A 139 -7.26 13.57 -14.73
N ASP A 140 -6.55 14.47 -15.40
CA ASP A 140 -6.04 15.69 -14.78
C ASP A 140 -7.18 16.60 -14.32
N LEU A 141 -8.33 16.60 -15.01
CA LEU A 141 -9.51 17.37 -14.62
C LEU A 141 -10.18 16.77 -13.40
N ALA A 142 -10.28 15.44 -13.35
CA ALA A 142 -10.78 14.72 -12.18
C ALA A 142 -9.90 14.98 -10.95
N ASP A 143 -8.57 14.91 -11.11
CA ASP A 143 -7.63 15.15 -10.01
C ASP A 143 -7.67 16.59 -9.52
N ALA A 144 -7.65 17.57 -10.43
CA ALA A 144 -7.76 18.99 -10.08
C ALA A 144 -9.11 19.38 -9.45
N ALA A 145 -10.17 18.61 -9.70
CA ALA A 145 -11.50 18.84 -9.13
C ALA A 145 -11.69 18.19 -7.74
N LYS A 146 -10.69 17.49 -7.20
CA LYS A 146 -10.76 16.95 -5.84
C LYS A 146 -10.76 18.09 -4.81
N GLY A 147 -11.43 17.86 -3.68
CA GLY A 147 -11.51 18.78 -2.57
C GLY A 147 -10.31 18.66 -1.62
N GLU A 148 -10.50 19.15 -0.39
CA GLU A 148 -9.49 19.09 0.66
C GLU A 148 -8.97 17.65 0.87
N PHE A 149 -7.67 17.50 1.06
CA PHE A 149 -6.99 16.20 1.22
C PHE A 149 -7.24 15.19 0.08
N GLY A 150 -7.61 15.66 -1.11
CA GLY A 150 -7.88 14.79 -2.26
C GLY A 150 -9.26 14.12 -2.21
N LYS A 151 -10.19 14.62 -1.37
CA LYS A 151 -11.53 14.05 -1.26
C LYS A 151 -12.31 14.18 -2.58
N PRO A 152 -12.94 13.10 -3.08
CA PRO A 152 -13.77 13.18 -4.28
C PRO A 152 -14.94 14.16 -4.13
N THR A 153 -15.02 15.14 -5.01
CA THR A 153 -16.21 15.99 -5.22
C THR A 153 -17.11 15.39 -6.30
N ASN A 154 -18.36 15.84 -6.38
CA ASN A 154 -19.27 15.44 -7.46
C ASN A 154 -18.66 15.71 -8.84
N LEU A 155 -17.96 16.84 -9.01
CA LEU A 155 -17.32 17.19 -10.28
C LEU A 155 -16.15 16.25 -10.59
N SER A 156 -15.30 15.94 -9.61
CA SER A 156 -14.20 14.97 -9.81
C SER A 156 -14.72 13.59 -10.20
N LYS A 157 -15.81 13.12 -9.55
CA LYS A 157 -16.44 11.83 -9.85
C LYS A 157 -17.01 11.79 -11.27
N SER A 158 -17.62 12.89 -11.73
CA SER A 158 -18.14 12.98 -13.10
C SER A 158 -17.04 12.93 -14.17
N TYR A 159 -15.91 13.62 -13.96
CA TYR A 159 -14.77 13.51 -14.88
C TYR A 159 -14.15 12.11 -14.86
N ASP A 160 -14.02 11.51 -13.68
CA ASP A 160 -13.49 10.16 -13.50
C ASP A 160 -14.36 9.11 -14.20
N GLN A 161 -15.68 9.23 -14.05
CA GLN A 161 -16.63 8.34 -14.73
C GLN A 161 -16.58 8.49 -16.25
N LEU A 162 -16.52 9.73 -16.76
CA LEU A 162 -16.37 9.96 -18.20
C LEU A 162 -15.04 9.39 -18.74
N ARG A 163 -13.95 9.50 -17.96
CA ARG A 163 -12.67 8.85 -18.28
C ARG A 163 -12.85 7.34 -18.37
N ILE A 164 -13.47 6.72 -17.38
CA ILE A 164 -13.72 5.26 -17.36
C ILE A 164 -14.54 4.83 -18.57
N ASP A 165 -15.60 5.56 -18.91
CA ASP A 165 -16.47 5.25 -20.05
C ASP A 165 -15.72 5.37 -21.38
N LEU A 166 -14.90 6.42 -21.55
CA LEU A 166 -14.02 6.59 -22.70
C LEU A 166 -12.99 5.46 -22.80
N THR A 167 -12.32 5.12 -21.69
CA THR A 167 -11.35 4.02 -21.65
C THR A 167 -12.01 2.70 -22.04
N ASN A 168 -13.20 2.40 -21.52
CA ASN A 168 -13.95 1.19 -21.90
C ASN A 168 -14.31 1.19 -23.40
N LYS A 169 -14.64 2.36 -23.96
CA LYS A 169 -14.90 2.51 -25.40
C LYS A 169 -13.63 2.27 -26.22
N MET A 170 -12.49 2.84 -25.81
CA MET A 170 -11.19 2.62 -26.44
C MET A 170 -10.75 1.15 -26.38
N ASP A 171 -10.97 0.47 -25.25
CA ASP A 171 -10.69 -0.96 -25.08
C ASP A 171 -11.47 -1.80 -26.11
N LYS A 172 -12.74 -1.44 -26.41
CA LYS A 172 -13.57 -2.12 -27.41
C LYS A 172 -13.14 -1.83 -28.86
N LEU A 173 -12.65 -0.62 -29.14
CA LEU A 173 -12.23 -0.19 -30.48
C LEU A 173 -10.82 -0.65 -30.84
N SER A 174 -9.98 -0.89 -29.84
CA SER A 174 -8.61 -1.35 -30.05
C SER A 174 -8.59 -2.77 -30.63
N PRO A 175 -7.63 -3.08 -31.54
CA PRO A 175 -7.42 -4.44 -32.01
C PRO A 175 -7.15 -5.39 -30.85
N LYS A 176 -7.50 -6.65 -31.04
CA LYS A 176 -7.27 -7.71 -30.06
C LYS A 176 -5.98 -8.44 -30.36
N ASP A 177 -5.22 -8.75 -29.31
CA ASP A 177 -4.08 -9.65 -29.42
C ASP A 177 -4.55 -11.03 -29.91
N PRO A 178 -3.87 -11.63 -30.91
CA PRO A 178 -4.31 -12.88 -31.51
C PRO A 178 -4.27 -14.07 -30.53
N THR A 179 -3.42 -13.99 -29.50
CA THR A 179 -3.18 -15.07 -28.53
C THR A 179 -4.14 -14.95 -27.35
N THR A 180 -4.13 -13.80 -26.67
CA THR A 180 -4.91 -13.58 -25.43
C THR A 180 -6.36 -13.20 -25.73
N LYS A 181 -6.67 -12.75 -26.95
CA LYS A 181 -7.94 -12.14 -27.35
C LYS A 181 -8.31 -10.89 -26.55
N GLU A 182 -7.36 -10.33 -25.79
CA GLU A 182 -7.53 -9.08 -25.06
C GLU A 182 -7.24 -7.88 -25.95
N SER A 183 -7.81 -6.73 -25.60
CA SER A 183 -7.53 -5.45 -26.25
C SER A 183 -6.05 -5.07 -26.07
N ILE A 184 -5.35 -4.78 -27.17
CA ILE A 184 -3.94 -4.37 -27.12
C ILE A 184 -3.80 -3.08 -26.30
N TYR A 185 -4.75 -2.15 -26.43
CA TYR A 185 -4.75 -0.94 -25.63
C TYR A 185 -4.91 -1.23 -24.12
N LYS A 186 -5.84 -2.13 -23.75
CA LYS A 186 -6.00 -2.55 -22.36
C LYS A 186 -4.72 -3.18 -21.81
N MET A 187 -4.05 -4.02 -22.59
CA MET A 187 -2.75 -4.61 -22.22
C MET A 187 -1.69 -3.51 -22.03
N ALA A 188 -1.60 -2.55 -22.95
CA ALA A 188 -0.66 -1.43 -22.88
C ALA A 188 -0.86 -0.59 -21.62
N ARG A 189 -2.10 -0.20 -21.33
CA ARG A 189 -2.50 0.56 -20.13
C ARG A 189 -2.25 -0.21 -18.84
N ASN A 190 -2.58 -1.50 -18.81
CA ASN A 190 -2.30 -2.35 -17.66
C ASN A 190 -0.80 -2.42 -17.35
N ALA A 191 0.04 -2.42 -18.39
CA ALA A 191 1.48 -2.33 -18.24
C ALA A 191 1.93 -0.92 -17.82
N PHE A 192 1.42 0.15 -18.42
CA PHE A 192 1.76 1.53 -18.07
C PHE A 192 0.70 2.52 -18.56
N GLU A 193 0.02 3.19 -17.64
CA GLU A 193 -1.00 4.19 -17.99
C GLU A 193 -0.41 5.60 -18.24
N GLY A 194 0.76 5.88 -17.65
CA GLY A 194 1.45 7.17 -17.78
C GLY A 194 2.01 7.68 -16.45
N PRO A 195 3.02 8.59 -16.46
CA PRO A 195 3.64 9.09 -15.24
C PRO A 195 2.65 9.78 -14.29
N SER A 196 1.77 10.65 -14.79
CA SER A 196 0.82 11.42 -13.97
C SER A 196 -0.16 10.54 -13.20
N GLN A 197 -0.65 9.48 -13.86
CA GLN A 197 -1.55 8.49 -13.26
C GLN A 197 -0.84 7.68 -12.18
N LEU A 198 0.38 7.22 -12.45
CA LEU A 198 1.18 6.53 -11.43
C LEU A 198 1.48 7.45 -10.24
N GLU A 199 1.87 8.70 -10.47
CA GLU A 199 2.10 9.67 -9.40
C GLU A 199 0.84 9.92 -8.57
N GLY A 200 -0.32 10.07 -9.21
CA GLY A 200 -1.58 10.24 -8.49
C GLY A 200 -1.99 8.97 -7.73
N ALA A 201 -1.74 7.78 -8.28
CA ALA A 201 -1.97 6.52 -7.58
C ALA A 201 -1.07 6.37 -6.35
N VAL A 202 0.21 6.72 -6.47
CA VAL A 202 1.15 6.81 -5.33
C VAL A 202 0.62 7.80 -4.28
N LYS A 203 0.19 9.00 -4.68
CA LYS A 203 -0.38 10.01 -3.76
C LYS A 203 -1.62 9.47 -3.05
N ALA A 204 -2.52 8.81 -3.77
CA ALA A 204 -3.70 8.15 -3.20
C ALA A 204 -3.31 7.07 -2.17
N GLY A 205 -2.32 6.23 -2.50
CA GLY A 205 -1.76 5.23 -1.59
C GLY A 205 -1.24 5.86 -0.29
N ARG A 206 -0.52 6.99 -0.38
CA ARG A 206 -0.02 7.70 0.82
C ARG A 206 -1.13 8.19 1.75
N MET A 207 -2.34 8.38 1.23
CA MET A 207 -3.51 8.81 1.99
C MET A 207 -4.35 7.64 2.51
N ALA A 208 -4.18 6.43 1.98
CA ALA A 208 -5.02 5.26 2.26
C ALA A 208 -5.20 4.94 3.76
N MET A 209 -4.14 5.11 4.57
CA MET A 209 -4.21 4.87 6.02
C MET A 209 -4.63 6.11 6.84
N LYS A 210 -4.69 7.29 6.20
CA LYS A 210 -4.95 8.59 6.85
C LYS A 210 -6.41 9.05 6.71
N THR A 211 -7.12 8.63 5.66
CA THR A 211 -8.50 9.05 5.41
C THR A 211 -9.51 8.08 6.02
N ASP A 212 -10.39 8.56 6.89
CA ASP A 212 -11.44 7.74 7.51
C ASP A 212 -12.77 7.74 6.72
N GLU A 213 -12.95 8.68 5.80
CA GLU A 213 -14.19 8.87 5.04
C GLU A 213 -14.23 8.15 3.69
N ILE A 214 -13.06 7.85 3.10
CA ILE A 214 -12.95 7.26 1.76
C ILE A 214 -12.36 5.87 1.88
N GLY A 215 -13.09 4.87 1.42
CA GLY A 215 -12.61 3.48 1.36
C GLY A 215 -11.46 3.34 0.37
N VAL A 216 -10.52 2.43 0.62
CA VAL A 216 -9.43 2.15 -0.33
C VAL A 216 -10.01 1.60 -1.65
N SER A 217 -11.14 0.89 -1.59
CA SER A 217 -11.93 0.50 -2.76
C SER A 217 -12.40 1.70 -3.62
N GLU A 218 -12.74 2.85 -3.04
CA GLU A 218 -13.09 4.05 -3.80
C GLU A 218 -11.83 4.71 -4.39
N LEU A 219 -10.72 4.74 -3.64
CA LEU A 219 -9.43 5.26 -4.11
C LEU A 219 -8.84 4.47 -5.28
N THR A 220 -9.10 3.17 -5.33
CA THR A 220 -8.53 2.24 -6.33
C THR A 220 -9.48 1.96 -7.50
N LYS A 221 -10.70 2.51 -7.48
CA LYS A 221 -11.70 2.28 -8.51
C LYS A 221 -11.19 2.79 -9.86
N GLY A 222 -11.20 1.90 -10.86
CA GLY A 222 -10.80 2.25 -12.23
C GLY A 222 -9.29 2.36 -12.45
N MET A 223 -8.46 2.10 -11.43
CA MET A 223 -7.01 1.99 -11.59
C MET A 223 -6.66 0.76 -12.44
N SER A 224 -5.71 0.95 -13.36
CA SER A 224 -5.02 -0.14 -14.06
C SER A 224 -4.13 -0.94 -13.12
N ALA A 225 -3.63 -2.09 -13.57
CA ALA A 225 -2.67 -2.88 -12.79
C ALA A 225 -1.41 -2.08 -12.41
N SER A 226 -0.87 -1.29 -13.35
CA SER A 226 0.28 -0.42 -13.08
C SER A 226 0.00 0.64 -12.01
N GLU A 227 -1.19 1.25 -12.02
CA GLU A 227 -1.63 2.20 -11.01
C GLU A 227 -1.84 1.53 -9.65
N LEU A 228 -2.35 0.30 -9.60
CA LEU A 228 -2.47 -0.46 -8.35
C LEU A 228 -1.10 -0.77 -7.73
N ASP A 229 -0.09 -1.09 -8.54
CA ASP A 229 1.28 -1.29 -8.06
C ASP A 229 1.86 0.02 -7.48
N ALA A 230 1.66 1.14 -8.18
CA ALA A 230 2.02 2.48 -7.69
C ALA A 230 1.27 2.85 -6.40
N PHE A 231 -0.02 2.54 -6.32
CA PHE A 231 -0.82 2.73 -5.12
C PHE A 231 -0.26 1.95 -3.93
N ARG A 232 0.14 0.67 -4.12
CA ARG A 232 0.75 -0.15 -3.07
C ARG A 232 2.06 0.44 -2.55
N ILE A 233 2.90 1.01 -3.41
CA ILE A 233 4.12 1.75 -2.99
C ILE A 233 3.75 2.96 -2.11
N GLY A 234 2.75 3.73 -2.53
CA GLY A 234 2.22 4.84 -1.73
C GLY A 234 1.66 4.39 -0.37
N ALA A 235 0.89 3.31 -0.37
CA ALA A 235 0.28 2.72 0.82
C ALA A 235 1.32 2.20 1.80
N LEU A 236 2.39 1.59 1.29
CA LEU A 236 3.52 1.16 2.09
C LEU A 236 4.22 2.34 2.77
N GLN A 237 4.40 3.46 2.06
CA GLN A 237 4.91 4.69 2.67
C GLN A 237 3.95 5.25 3.73
N SER A 238 2.63 5.17 3.51
CA SER A 238 1.63 5.53 4.52
C SER A 238 1.75 4.66 5.78
N LEU A 239 1.99 3.35 5.59
CA LEU A 239 2.21 2.41 6.68
C LEU A 239 3.53 2.73 7.42
N ARG A 240 4.60 3.07 6.70
CA ARG A 240 5.88 3.53 7.26
C ARG A 240 5.70 4.75 8.15
N ASP A 241 4.97 5.76 7.67
CA ASP A 241 4.64 6.95 8.46
C ASP A 241 3.89 6.56 9.75
N LYS A 242 2.94 5.61 9.66
CA LYS A 242 2.14 5.15 10.81
C LYS A 242 2.99 4.39 11.84
N VAL A 243 3.81 3.42 11.42
CA VAL A 243 4.66 2.64 12.35
C VAL A 243 5.81 3.44 12.95
N GLY A 244 6.17 4.57 12.34
CA GLY A 244 7.17 5.50 12.88
C GLY A 244 6.75 6.13 14.20
N THR A 245 5.47 6.02 14.59
CA THR A 245 4.94 6.55 15.86
C THR A 245 4.48 5.42 16.78
N GLU A 246 4.63 5.60 18.10
CA GLU A 246 4.16 4.61 19.09
C GLU A 246 2.64 4.40 19.02
N ALA A 247 1.88 5.47 18.80
CA ALA A 247 0.43 5.44 18.62
C ALA A 247 0.04 4.62 17.39
N GLY A 248 0.72 4.84 16.25
CA GLY A 248 0.44 4.11 15.02
C GLY A 248 0.84 2.64 15.08
N GLN A 249 1.97 2.30 15.73
CA GLN A 249 2.31 0.90 16.05
C GLN A 249 1.20 0.25 16.87
N THR A 250 0.72 0.94 17.91
CA THR A 250 -0.32 0.41 18.78
C THR A 250 -1.65 0.19 18.04
N SER A 251 -2.05 1.11 17.17
CA SER A 251 -3.22 0.96 16.30
C SER A 251 -3.08 -0.26 15.37
N LEU A 252 -1.92 -0.46 14.74
CA LEU A 252 -1.68 -1.63 13.89
C LEU A 252 -1.74 -2.96 14.67
N LEU A 253 -1.11 -3.03 15.85
CA LEU A 253 -1.18 -4.23 16.70
C LEU A 253 -2.60 -4.53 17.20
N LYS A 254 -3.48 -3.53 17.20
CA LYS A 254 -4.90 -3.63 17.57
C LYS A 254 -5.83 -3.84 16.37
N MET A 255 -5.32 -3.96 15.13
CA MET A 255 -6.16 -4.01 13.93
C MET A 255 -7.25 -5.10 13.95
N TYR A 256 -7.03 -6.20 14.67
CA TYR A 256 -8.03 -7.26 14.87
C TYR A 256 -9.27 -6.82 15.65
N LYS A 257 -9.12 -5.79 16.47
CA LYS A 257 -10.19 -5.16 17.26
C LYS A 257 -10.78 -3.94 16.55
N GLU A 258 -10.15 -3.48 15.47
CA GLU A 258 -10.51 -2.27 14.73
C GLU A 258 -10.90 -2.64 13.29
N PRO A 259 -12.21 -2.89 13.01
CA PRO A 259 -12.66 -3.31 11.69
C PRO A 259 -12.26 -2.36 10.56
N ALA A 260 -12.22 -1.05 10.83
CA ALA A 260 -11.79 -0.04 9.86
C ALA A 260 -10.31 -0.21 9.47
N THR A 261 -9.42 -0.39 10.44
CA THR A 261 -7.99 -0.66 10.21
C THR A 261 -7.80 -1.98 9.47
N SER A 262 -8.52 -3.04 9.87
CA SER A 262 -8.47 -4.35 9.18
C SER A 262 -8.97 -4.25 7.74
N GLY A 263 -10.07 -3.53 7.48
CA GLY A 263 -10.65 -3.34 6.15
C GLY A 263 -9.68 -2.63 5.20
N LYS A 264 -9.10 -1.50 5.63
CA LYS A 264 -8.09 -0.77 4.85
C LYS A 264 -6.89 -1.65 4.49
N LEU A 265 -6.37 -2.40 5.47
CA LEU A 265 -5.24 -3.31 5.24
C LEU A 265 -5.62 -4.48 4.32
N LYS A 266 -6.83 -5.03 4.40
CA LYS A 266 -7.31 -6.03 3.45
C LYS A 266 -7.35 -5.50 2.02
N GLU A 267 -7.82 -4.27 1.84
CA GLU A 267 -7.90 -3.63 0.53
C GLU A 267 -6.50 -3.30 -0.02
N ILE A 268 -5.55 -2.88 0.82
CA ILE A 268 -4.16 -2.59 0.42
C ILE A 268 -3.39 -3.86 0.05
N PHE A 269 -3.42 -4.87 0.91
CA PHE A 269 -2.60 -6.09 0.77
C PHE A 269 -3.28 -7.18 -0.06
N GLY A 270 -4.59 -7.09 -0.31
CA GLY A 270 -5.32 -8.06 -1.12
C GLY A 270 -5.13 -9.51 -0.62
N THR A 271 -4.60 -10.36 -1.49
CA THR A 271 -4.29 -11.78 -1.18
C THR A 271 -3.26 -11.95 -0.08
N ASP A 272 -2.31 -11.02 0.01
CA ASP A 272 -1.16 -11.09 0.92
C ASP A 272 -1.51 -10.57 2.32
N TYR A 273 -2.75 -10.08 2.51
CA TYR A 273 -3.23 -9.61 3.80
C TYR A 273 -3.11 -10.66 4.89
N ARG A 274 -3.36 -11.94 4.58
CA ARG A 274 -3.35 -13.02 5.58
C ARG A 274 -1.96 -13.21 6.19
N GLU A 275 -0.92 -13.13 5.38
CA GLU A 275 0.46 -13.28 5.82
C GLU A 275 0.90 -12.10 6.68
N PHE A 276 0.69 -10.88 6.18
CA PHE A 276 0.97 -9.67 6.96
C PHE A 276 0.17 -9.64 8.27
N ALA A 277 -1.10 -10.05 8.22
CA ALA A 277 -1.93 -10.13 9.41
C ALA A 277 -1.36 -11.10 10.43
N ALA A 278 -1.05 -12.34 10.02
CA ALA A 278 -0.47 -13.35 10.90
C ALA A 278 0.81 -12.85 11.59
N PHE A 279 1.68 -12.15 10.85
CA PHE A 279 2.86 -11.50 11.41
C PHE A 279 2.51 -10.48 12.51
N VAL A 280 1.60 -9.53 12.22
CA VAL A 280 1.18 -8.49 13.19
C VAL A 280 0.49 -9.12 14.41
N ALA A 281 -0.26 -10.21 14.25
CA ALA A 281 -0.83 -10.96 15.38
C ALA A 281 0.26 -11.54 16.29
N LYS A 282 1.32 -12.10 15.70
CA LYS A 282 2.48 -12.59 16.46
C LYS A 282 3.14 -11.45 17.23
N GLU A 283 3.39 -10.30 16.60
CA GLU A 283 3.94 -9.13 17.29
C GLU A 283 3.01 -8.59 18.39
N SER A 284 1.70 -8.63 18.20
CA SER A 284 0.71 -8.18 19.19
C SER A 284 0.73 -9.05 20.45
N ARG A 285 0.87 -10.38 20.29
CA ARG A 285 1.07 -11.31 21.42
C ARG A 285 2.38 -11.04 22.16
N LEU A 286 3.46 -10.79 21.42
CA LEU A 286 4.77 -10.52 22.01
C LEU A 286 4.83 -9.16 22.72
N LYS A 287 3.97 -8.19 22.34
CA LYS A 287 3.85 -6.91 23.06
C LYS A 287 3.37 -7.08 24.51
N GLU A 288 2.62 -8.14 24.82
CA GLU A 288 2.21 -8.41 26.21
C GLU A 288 3.41 -8.73 27.12
N PHE A 289 4.57 -9.09 26.57
CA PHE A 289 5.80 -9.27 27.34
C PHE A 289 6.42 -7.94 27.80
N GLU A 290 6.01 -6.80 27.27
CA GLU A 290 6.57 -5.49 27.65
C GLU A 290 6.07 -5.00 29.01
N LYS A 291 5.05 -5.65 29.57
CA LYS A 291 4.48 -5.37 30.89
C LYS A 291 5.11 -6.20 32.02
N ILE A 292 5.96 -7.16 31.66
CA ILE A 292 6.66 -8.04 32.58
C ILE A 292 7.53 -7.23 33.55
N GLY A 293 7.55 -7.61 34.83
CA GLY A 293 8.39 -7.01 35.86
C GLY A 293 7.91 -5.64 36.36
N ARG A 294 6.78 -5.14 35.88
CA ARG A 294 6.21 -3.83 36.28
C ARG A 294 5.15 -3.91 37.37
N GLY A 295 4.76 -5.11 37.81
CA GLY A 295 3.56 -5.33 38.63
C GLY A 295 3.74 -5.30 40.15
N SER A 296 4.92 -5.61 40.70
CA SER A 296 5.10 -5.71 42.17
C SER A 296 6.42 -5.11 42.64
N GLN A 297 6.37 -3.87 43.10
CA GLN A 297 7.50 -3.22 43.77
C GLN A 297 7.85 -3.90 45.11
N THR A 298 6.88 -4.54 45.76
CA THR A 298 7.08 -5.22 47.05
C THR A 298 7.86 -6.53 46.87
N ALA A 299 7.53 -7.32 45.84
CA ALA A 299 8.27 -8.55 45.54
C ALA A 299 9.73 -8.24 45.17
N GLN A 300 9.96 -7.18 44.38
CA GLN A 300 11.31 -6.72 44.03
C GLN A 300 12.14 -6.35 45.26
N ARG A 301 11.54 -5.66 46.24
CA ARG A 301 12.23 -5.30 47.50
C ARG A 301 12.52 -6.53 48.36
N LEU A 302 11.64 -7.53 48.34
CA LEU A 302 11.82 -8.78 49.10
C LEU A 302 12.95 -9.63 48.53
N PHE A 303 13.03 -9.78 47.20
CA PHE A 303 14.09 -10.52 46.52
C PHE A 303 15.44 -9.79 46.54
N ALA A 304 15.46 -8.45 46.62
CA ALA A 304 16.70 -7.69 46.82
C ALA A 304 17.37 -7.90 48.17
N ALA A 305 16.67 -8.50 49.13
CA ALA A 305 17.25 -8.91 50.40
C ALA A 305 18.00 -10.27 50.34
N ASN A 306 17.90 -11.01 49.22
CA ASN A 306 18.58 -12.29 49.01
C ASN A 306 19.69 -12.15 47.94
N GLU A 307 20.85 -12.79 48.15
CA GLU A 307 21.91 -12.90 47.14
C GLU A 307 21.50 -13.88 46.02
N LEU A 308 21.78 -13.51 44.77
CA LEU A 308 21.43 -14.25 43.56
C LEU A 308 22.61 -15.07 43.02
N ASP A 309 22.34 -16.23 42.42
CA ASP A 309 23.32 -17.18 41.88
C ASP A 309 23.44 -17.08 40.33
N ALA A 310 24.58 -17.52 39.78
CA ALA A 310 24.88 -17.58 38.34
C ALA A 310 23.86 -18.41 37.53
N ASN A 311 23.16 -19.35 38.17
CA ASN A 311 22.09 -20.14 37.56
C ASN A 311 20.90 -19.29 37.10
N ASP A 312 20.57 -18.22 37.82
CA ASP A 312 19.43 -17.34 37.49
C ASP A 312 19.69 -16.54 36.20
N ALA A 313 20.95 -16.15 35.97
CA ALA A 313 21.37 -15.45 34.75
C ALA A 313 21.31 -16.37 33.51
N MET A 314 21.68 -17.65 33.65
CA MET A 314 21.59 -18.63 32.56
C MET A 314 20.13 -18.92 32.18
N GLN A 315 19.25 -19.13 33.17
CA GLN A 315 17.82 -19.33 32.91
C GLN A 315 17.19 -18.12 32.22
N ALA A 316 17.60 -16.91 32.60
CA ALA A 316 17.17 -15.70 31.92
C ALA A 316 17.63 -15.61 30.47
N GLY A 317 18.88 -15.99 30.19
CA GLY A 317 19.38 -16.09 28.82
C GLY A 317 18.55 -17.04 27.95
N GLN A 318 18.19 -18.21 28.49
CA GLN A 318 17.34 -19.19 27.79
C GLN A 318 15.90 -18.71 27.58
N ALA A 319 15.30 -18.06 28.58
CA ALA A 319 13.95 -17.50 28.49
C ALA A 319 13.87 -16.33 27.48
N VAL A 320 14.89 -15.47 27.45
CA VAL A 320 15.02 -14.40 26.44
C VAL A 320 15.19 -15.00 25.04
N ALA A 321 16.01 -16.05 24.90
CA ALA A 321 16.21 -16.76 23.64
C ALA A 321 14.90 -17.39 23.13
N SER A 322 14.14 -18.07 23.99
CA SER A 322 12.86 -18.68 23.60
C SER A 322 11.81 -17.64 23.22
N ALA A 323 11.71 -16.55 23.98
CA ALA A 323 10.79 -15.46 23.71
C ALA A 323 11.13 -14.70 22.42
N SER A 324 12.42 -14.62 22.04
CA SER A 324 12.84 -14.05 20.77
C SER A 324 12.41 -14.89 19.56
N GLN A 325 12.38 -16.22 19.69
CA GLN A 325 11.94 -17.14 18.64
C GLN A 325 10.40 -17.30 18.59
N GLY A 326 9.70 -16.87 19.65
CA GLY A 326 8.26 -17.07 19.81
C GLY A 326 7.89 -18.49 20.24
N ASN A 327 8.83 -19.22 20.82
CA ASN A 327 8.68 -20.58 21.34
C ASN A 327 8.61 -20.59 22.88
N ALA A 328 7.91 -21.58 23.43
CA ALA A 328 7.96 -21.88 24.85
C ALA A 328 9.36 -22.36 25.22
N ALA A 329 10.02 -21.74 26.20
CA ALA A 329 11.14 -22.42 26.88
C ALA A 329 10.59 -23.67 27.57
N PRO A 330 11.24 -24.85 27.45
CA PRO A 330 10.90 -25.97 28.31
C PRO A 330 11.22 -25.57 29.75
N LEU A 331 10.27 -25.78 30.66
CA LEU A 331 10.56 -25.80 32.10
C LEU A 331 11.58 -26.91 32.34
N LEU A 332 12.83 -26.55 32.59
CA LEU A 332 13.78 -27.47 33.21
C LEU A 332 13.34 -27.61 34.67
N SER A 333 12.71 -28.75 34.97
CA SER A 333 12.45 -29.18 36.34
C SER A 333 13.80 -29.40 37.03
N THR A 334 14.09 -28.60 38.05
CA THR A 334 15.04 -28.95 39.12
C THR A 334 14.28 -29.62 40.25
#